data_AF-A0A943USL9-F1
#
_entry.id   AF-A0A943USL9-F1
#
_cell.length_a   1.000
_cell.length_b   1.000
_cell.length_c   1.000
_cell.angle_alpha   90.00
_cell.angle_beta   90.00
_cell.angle_gamma   90.00
#
_symmetry.space_group_name_H-M   'P 1'
#
loop_
_entity.id
_entity.type
_entity.pdbx_description
1 polymer ?
#
loop_
_entity_poly.entity_id
_entity_poly.type
_entity_poly.pdbx_seq_one_letter_code
_entity_poly.pdbx_strand_id
1 'polypeptide(L)'
;SGLFDGAGTPGAALLRALLTGDRVDLDRDGLYDDMKTIGLAHMVAVSGSHLCVVAAMAGFAMKTAGLRKRTCAVVLSALYAAYAVFTGLSAPVIRAAVMSSVVVSSIWARRRSSSLSALSVCVCVLIAVDPYNALSLSFFLSVASTFGVIVLAPLFCSWTLRASAGRFRAACEALSLTVAASLPMAPVTVAVFSRLSLIAPFANFVAAPVFSVLLAAGLAALALAAFVPVWGGIAVAALSRAADLFCVASSCAAKVPYAAVPLTGDGFSCGVATALFVGIVWAWWPRLRAKTIRVAFGALACALAAAAIVFSRGAGDEIVMLDVGQGDAFLIRSQGASLLVDTGNQEQRLLSALARHKAASFDAVAISHHDDDHCGCLELLAPNIAGDVLLCEKTFACGCDDCEELVATAGRTVGEDRVRGVGAGDTVEVGRFVCTAIWPYSFEEEGGNADSLCFLVEYDAEGDGRPESSVLLTGDAEAKQIEEMMDKASVASVDIVKAGHHGSKAGVADGFSERVGAQAVLISAGANNRYGHPSKEAIEEFESAGMAVFRTDEQGDAVCRFEGDRISVATQR
;
A
#
# COMPACT_ATOMS: atom_id res chain seq x y z
N SER A 1 6.09 0.71 31.01
CA SER A 1 6.12 1.96 30.22
C SER A 1 7.51 2.59 30.27
N GLY A 2 8.00 3.04 31.44
CA GLY A 2 9.22 3.87 31.54
C GLY A 2 10.58 3.34 31.02
N LEU A 3 10.70 2.07 30.58
CA LEU A 3 11.94 1.51 30.01
C LEU A 3 12.14 1.88 28.53
N PHE A 4 11.05 2.13 27.80
CA PHE A 4 11.08 2.53 26.39
C PHE A 4 10.82 4.04 26.20
N ASP A 5 10.14 4.68 27.18
CA ASP A 5 9.79 6.10 27.15
C ASP A 5 11.01 7.05 27.15
N GLY A 6 12.17 6.59 27.63
CA GLY A 6 13.40 7.39 27.68
C GLY A 6 14.15 7.50 26.34
N ALA A 7 13.73 6.78 25.30
CA ALA A 7 14.47 6.69 24.04
C ALA A 7 13.88 7.51 22.89
N GLY A 8 12.55 7.64 22.77
CA GLY A 8 11.90 8.45 21.72
C GLY A 8 12.37 8.17 20.28
N THR A 9 13.03 7.04 20.02
CA THR A 9 13.59 6.71 18.71
C THR A 9 12.72 5.66 18.00
N PRO A 10 12.72 5.63 16.65
CA PRO A 10 11.99 4.62 15.88
C PRO A 10 12.36 3.18 16.25
N GLY A 11 13.61 2.92 16.61
CA GLY A 11 14.08 1.61 17.06
C GLY A 11 13.53 1.20 18.42
N ALA A 12 13.31 2.15 19.33
CA ALA A 12 12.63 1.87 20.61
C ALA A 12 11.16 1.52 20.40
N ALA A 13 10.47 2.25 19.50
CA ALA A 13 9.11 1.92 19.07
C ALA A 13 9.03 0.53 18.43
N LEU A 14 9.97 0.18 17.55
CA LEU A 14 10.05 -1.16 16.96
C LEU A 14 10.26 -2.26 18.01
N LEU A 15 11.16 -2.05 18.98
CA LEU A 15 11.37 -3.01 20.06
C LEU A 15 10.14 -3.16 20.97
N ARG A 16 9.47 -2.05 21.29
CA ARG A 16 8.21 -2.07 22.04
C ARG A 16 7.16 -2.89 21.28
N ALA A 17 7.00 -2.67 19.98
CA ALA A 17 6.08 -3.43 19.14
C ALA A 17 6.41 -4.93 19.13
N LEU A 18 7.68 -5.30 18.99
CA LEU A 18 8.10 -6.71 18.97
C LEU A 18 7.93 -7.43 20.31
N LEU A 19 8.20 -6.73 21.42
CA LEU A 19 8.23 -7.34 22.74
C LEU A 19 6.86 -7.34 23.42
N THR A 20 6.04 -6.32 23.16
CA THR A 20 4.77 -6.09 23.86
C THR A 20 3.56 -6.12 22.93
N GLY A 21 3.75 -6.01 21.62
CA GLY A 21 2.68 -5.92 20.63
C GLY A 21 2.05 -4.54 20.47
N ASP A 22 2.54 -3.55 21.21
CA ASP A 22 2.08 -2.16 21.16
C ASP A 22 2.75 -1.40 20.00
N ARG A 23 1.93 -0.94 19.05
CA ARG A 23 2.37 -0.31 17.78
C ARG A 23 2.05 1.17 17.69
N VAL A 24 1.49 1.78 18.74
CA VAL A 24 0.98 3.16 18.68
C VAL A 24 2.05 4.14 18.18
N ASP A 25 3.26 4.04 18.71
CA ASP A 25 4.38 4.91 18.32
C ASP A 25 4.87 4.61 16.89
N LEU A 26 4.73 3.37 16.42
CA LEU A 26 5.16 2.93 15.09
C LEU A 26 4.22 3.39 13.97
N ASP A 27 2.91 3.42 14.28
CA ASP A 27 1.87 3.91 13.37
C ASP A 27 1.96 5.44 13.25
N ARG A 28 2.22 6.15 14.35
CA ARG A 28 2.35 7.61 14.35
C ARG A 28 3.55 8.10 13.53
N ASP A 29 4.66 7.39 13.60
CA ASP A 29 5.91 7.81 12.94
C ASP A 29 5.99 7.33 11.46
N GLY A 30 4.90 6.79 10.88
CA GLY A 30 4.82 6.31 9.49
C GLY A 30 5.61 5.03 9.17
N LEU A 31 6.45 4.56 10.11
CA LEU A 31 7.31 3.40 9.92
C LEU A 31 6.51 2.10 9.71
N TYR A 32 5.31 1.99 10.25
CA TYR A 32 4.47 0.81 9.98
C TYR A 32 4.05 0.73 8.50
N ASP A 33 3.82 1.86 7.84
CA ASP A 33 3.48 1.90 6.41
C ASP A 33 4.66 1.57 5.51
N ASP A 34 5.86 2.01 5.88
CA ASP A 34 7.10 1.52 5.28
C ASP A 34 7.15 -0.01 5.34
N MET A 35 6.90 -0.59 6.51
CA MET A 35 6.89 -2.05 6.71
C MET A 35 5.79 -2.75 5.90
N LYS A 36 4.63 -2.11 5.66
CA LYS A 36 3.61 -2.63 4.73
C LYS A 36 4.15 -2.61 3.29
N THR A 37 4.78 -1.52 2.87
CA THR A 37 5.34 -1.33 1.52
C THR A 37 6.41 -2.37 1.18
N ILE A 38 7.32 -2.66 2.11
CA ILE A 38 8.36 -3.69 1.93
C ILE A 38 7.92 -5.11 2.31
N GLY A 39 6.66 -5.31 2.69
CA GLY A 39 6.09 -6.63 2.99
C GLY A 39 6.56 -7.27 4.31
N LEU A 40 6.98 -6.46 5.29
CA LEU A 40 7.43 -6.89 6.62
C LEU A 40 6.40 -6.63 7.75
N ALA A 41 5.24 -6.05 7.46
CA ALA A 41 4.19 -5.77 8.46
C ALA A 41 3.82 -7.01 9.33
N HIS A 42 3.84 -8.21 8.74
CA HIS A 42 3.54 -9.46 9.45
C HIS A 42 4.64 -9.89 10.45
N MET A 43 5.87 -9.39 10.31
CA MET A 43 6.97 -9.64 11.26
C MET A 43 6.97 -8.66 12.43
N VAL A 44 6.51 -7.44 12.22
CA VAL A 44 6.31 -6.45 13.29
C VAL A 44 5.13 -6.83 14.18
N ALA A 45 4.09 -7.42 13.58
CA ALA A 45 2.99 -7.99 14.33
C ALA A 45 3.43 -9.21 15.15
N VAL A 46 3.07 -9.24 16.43
CA VAL A 46 3.27 -10.41 17.29
C VAL A 46 2.64 -11.64 16.63
N SER A 47 3.47 -12.61 16.30
CA SER A 47 3.11 -13.74 15.45
C SER A 47 3.65 -15.07 16.00
N GLY A 48 3.34 -16.18 15.32
CA GLY A 48 3.80 -17.49 15.74
C GLY A 48 5.32 -17.65 15.77
N SER A 49 6.06 -16.89 14.96
CA SER A 49 7.54 -16.88 15.01
C SER A 49 8.06 -16.37 16.35
N HIS A 50 7.36 -15.40 16.97
CA HIS A 50 7.74 -14.89 18.29
C HIS A 50 7.61 -15.97 19.35
N LEU A 51 6.49 -16.71 19.32
CA LEU A 51 6.28 -17.86 20.19
C LEU A 51 7.35 -18.93 19.98
N CYS A 52 7.76 -19.20 18.74
CA CYS A 52 8.85 -20.13 18.44
C CYS A 52 10.20 -19.70 19.04
N VAL A 53 10.55 -18.40 18.98
CA VAL A 53 11.78 -17.86 19.59
C VAL A 53 11.73 -18.02 21.11
N VAL A 54 10.61 -17.63 21.74
CA VAL A 54 10.39 -17.80 23.18
C VAL A 54 10.50 -19.28 23.59
N ALA A 55 9.87 -20.17 22.83
CA ALA A 55 9.93 -21.61 23.03
C ALA A 55 11.36 -22.16 22.91
N ALA A 56 12.13 -21.67 21.93
CA ALA A 56 13.51 -22.09 21.70
C ALA A 56 14.44 -21.64 22.84
N MET A 57 14.29 -20.40 23.31
CA MET A 57 15.06 -19.87 24.45
C MET A 57 14.75 -20.66 25.72
N ALA A 58 13.47 -20.88 26.03
CA ALA A 58 13.06 -21.70 27.18
C ALA A 58 13.56 -23.13 27.04
N GLY A 59 13.41 -23.73 25.85
CA GLY A 59 13.88 -25.08 25.55
C GLY A 59 15.40 -25.24 25.74
N PHE A 60 16.18 -24.25 25.33
CA PHE A 60 17.62 -24.20 25.54
C PHE A 60 17.98 -24.13 27.03
N ALA A 61 17.35 -23.23 27.79
CA ALA A 61 17.55 -23.09 29.23
C ALA A 61 17.16 -24.37 30.00
N MET A 62 16.07 -25.03 29.60
CA MET A 62 15.65 -26.29 30.21
C MET A 62 16.60 -27.44 29.89
N LYS A 63 17.15 -27.46 28.67
CA LYS A 63 18.13 -28.46 28.25
C LYS A 63 19.45 -28.30 29.00
N THR A 64 19.93 -27.07 29.19
CA THR A 64 21.14 -26.80 29.98
C THR A 64 20.94 -27.14 31.46
N ALA A 65 19.72 -26.97 31.99
CA ALA A 65 19.34 -27.40 33.33
C ALA A 65 19.14 -28.93 33.50
N GLY A 66 19.27 -29.73 32.43
CA GLY A 66 19.16 -31.19 32.50
C GLY A 66 17.75 -31.74 32.76
N LEU A 67 16.70 -30.96 32.46
CA LEU A 67 15.32 -31.36 32.73
C LEU A 67 14.86 -32.56 31.86
N ARG A 68 13.98 -33.39 32.44
CA ARG A 68 13.37 -34.53 31.74
C ARG A 68 12.44 -34.03 30.64
N LYS A 69 12.38 -34.73 29.49
CA LYS A 69 11.55 -34.37 28.31
C LYS A 69 10.07 -34.10 28.64
N ARG A 70 9.49 -34.84 29.58
CA ARG A 70 8.09 -34.64 30.02
C ARG A 70 7.92 -33.34 30.82
N THR A 71 8.88 -33.00 31.66
CA THR A 71 8.89 -31.74 32.40
C THR A 71 9.02 -30.55 31.45
N CYS A 72 9.91 -30.65 30.46
CA CYS A 72 10.04 -29.61 29.42
C CYS A 72 8.73 -29.41 28.66
N ALA A 73 8.00 -30.49 28.37
CA ALA A 73 6.70 -30.41 27.72
C ALA A 73 5.65 -29.66 28.55
N VAL A 74 5.55 -29.93 29.87
CA VAL A 74 4.64 -29.19 30.76
C VAL A 74 5.01 -27.71 30.80
N VAL A 75 6.29 -27.39 30.99
CA VAL A 75 6.77 -26.01 31.08
C VAL A 75 6.51 -25.26 29.78
N LEU A 76 6.77 -25.87 28.61
CA LEU A 76 6.45 -25.26 27.32
C LEU A 76 4.95 -25.02 27.14
N SER A 77 4.10 -25.98 27.51
CA SER A 77 2.64 -25.78 27.44
C SER A 77 2.17 -24.64 28.34
N ALA A 78 2.71 -24.53 29.56
CA ALA A 78 2.42 -23.41 30.47
C ALA A 78 2.91 -22.08 29.89
N LEU A 79 4.11 -22.07 29.30
CA LEU A 79 4.69 -20.89 28.65
C LEU A 79 3.84 -20.43 27.46
N TYR A 80 3.32 -21.34 26.64
CA TYR A 80 2.46 -20.97 25.51
C TYR A 80 1.15 -20.34 25.96
N ALA A 81 0.53 -20.87 27.01
CA ALA A 81 -0.67 -20.30 27.59
C ALA A 81 -0.40 -18.91 28.20
N ALA A 82 0.68 -18.78 28.98
CA ALA A 82 1.09 -17.52 29.58
C ALA A 82 1.40 -16.45 28.52
N TYR A 83 2.13 -16.82 27.47
CA TYR A 83 2.48 -15.92 26.37
C TYR A 83 1.22 -15.48 25.61
N ALA A 84 0.29 -16.40 25.32
CA ALA A 84 -0.97 -16.05 24.65
C ALA A 84 -1.79 -15.02 25.45
N VAL A 85 -1.88 -15.19 26.77
CA VAL A 85 -2.56 -14.23 27.67
C VAL A 85 -1.81 -12.90 27.72
N PHE A 86 -0.48 -12.93 27.83
CA PHE A 86 0.36 -11.74 27.87
C PHE A 86 0.19 -10.88 26.61
N THR A 87 0.09 -11.50 25.44
CA THR A 87 -0.08 -10.80 24.16
C THR A 87 -1.54 -10.45 23.84
N GLY A 88 -2.43 -10.46 24.85
CA GLY A 88 -3.84 -10.09 24.68
C GLY A 88 -4.66 -11.07 23.84
N LEU A 89 -4.28 -12.35 23.79
CA LEU A 89 -5.00 -13.40 23.07
C LEU A 89 -5.20 -13.10 21.57
N SER A 90 -4.19 -12.50 20.92
CA SER A 90 -4.25 -12.23 19.49
C SER A 90 -4.38 -13.53 18.66
N ALA A 91 -5.22 -13.51 17.62
CA ALA A 91 -5.52 -14.68 16.80
C ALA A 91 -4.29 -15.42 16.22
N PRO A 92 -3.21 -14.75 15.75
CA PRO A 92 -1.98 -15.42 15.32
C PRO A 92 -1.28 -16.20 16.45
N VAL A 93 -1.27 -15.66 17.67
CA VAL A 93 -0.61 -16.30 18.83
C VAL A 93 -1.41 -17.50 19.33
N ILE A 94 -2.74 -17.39 19.39
CA ILE A 94 -3.59 -18.55 19.76
C ILE A 94 -3.34 -19.71 18.79
N ARG A 95 -3.30 -19.44 17.48
CA ARG A 95 -3.01 -20.48 16.48
C ARG A 95 -1.66 -21.15 16.72
N ALA A 96 -0.61 -20.35 16.91
CA ALA A 96 0.72 -20.86 17.18
C ALA A 96 0.78 -21.68 18.48
N ALA A 97 0.06 -21.24 19.53
CA ALA A 97 -0.04 -21.95 20.80
C ALA A 97 -0.78 -23.29 20.65
N VAL A 98 -1.89 -23.34 19.91
CA VAL A 98 -2.64 -24.57 19.64
C VAL A 98 -1.79 -25.55 18.83
N MET A 99 -1.18 -25.10 17.73
CA MET A 99 -0.31 -25.95 16.90
C MET A 99 0.89 -26.47 17.70
N SER A 100 1.54 -25.62 18.49
CA SER A 100 2.66 -26.02 19.33
C SER A 100 2.23 -27.00 20.44
N SER A 101 1.02 -26.83 20.98
CA SER A 101 0.46 -27.75 21.98
C SER A 101 0.19 -29.14 21.41
N VAL A 102 -0.24 -29.25 20.14
CA VAL A 102 -0.38 -30.54 19.45
C VAL A 102 0.98 -31.23 19.30
N VAL A 103 2.02 -30.50 18.92
CA VAL A 103 3.40 -31.02 18.81
C VAL A 103 3.90 -31.50 20.18
N VAL A 104 3.71 -30.71 21.22
CA VAL A 104 4.09 -31.10 22.59
C VAL A 104 3.33 -32.34 23.04
N SER A 105 2.03 -32.41 22.77
CA SER A 105 1.19 -33.58 23.11
C SER A 105 1.63 -34.86 22.41
N SER A 106 2.21 -34.76 21.21
CA SER A 106 2.75 -35.93 20.48
C SER A 106 3.93 -36.57 21.22
N ILE A 107 4.69 -35.79 22.01
CA ILE A 107 5.78 -36.29 22.86
C ILE A 107 5.22 -37.23 23.94
N TRP A 108 4.06 -36.90 24.52
CA TRP A 108 3.39 -37.73 25.51
C TRP A 108 2.78 -38.99 24.88
N ALA A 109 2.15 -38.83 23.72
CA ALA A 109 1.56 -39.92 22.97
C ALA A 109 2.58 -40.86 22.32
N ARG A 110 3.89 -40.51 22.32
CA ARG A 110 4.95 -41.21 21.58
C ARG A 110 4.62 -41.44 20.10
N ARG A 111 3.91 -40.49 19.49
CA ARG A 111 3.52 -40.51 18.06
C ARG A 111 4.25 -39.41 17.29
N ARG A 112 4.46 -39.64 15.98
CA ARG A 112 4.96 -38.60 15.07
C ARG A 112 3.88 -37.52 14.92
N SER A 113 4.24 -36.27 15.17
CA SER A 113 3.38 -35.12 14.89
C SER A 113 3.31 -34.89 13.38
N SER A 114 2.09 -34.72 12.86
CA SER A 114 1.87 -34.22 11.50
C SER A 114 1.49 -32.75 11.58
N SER A 115 2.29 -31.87 10.98
CA SER A 115 2.03 -30.42 10.97
C SER A 115 0.69 -30.09 10.30
N LEU A 116 0.30 -30.87 9.28
CA LEU A 116 -0.99 -30.69 8.61
C LEU A 116 -2.15 -31.07 9.52
N SER A 117 -2.04 -32.15 10.29
CA SER A 117 -3.05 -32.53 11.28
C SER A 117 -3.15 -31.51 12.40
N ALA A 118 -2.03 -30.93 12.84
CA ALA A 118 -2.03 -29.84 13.82
C ALA A 118 -2.75 -28.60 13.29
N LEU A 119 -2.54 -28.24 12.02
CA LEU A 119 -3.26 -27.14 11.37
C LEU A 119 -4.77 -27.43 11.26
N SER A 120 -5.16 -28.65 10.85
CA SER A 120 -6.58 -29.03 10.78
C SER A 120 -7.27 -28.95 12.14
N VAL A 121 -6.65 -29.47 13.21
CA VAL A 121 -7.18 -29.35 14.57
C VAL A 121 -7.30 -27.89 14.99
N CYS A 122 -6.28 -27.08 14.69
CA CYS A 122 -6.31 -25.65 14.99
C CYS A 122 -7.49 -24.94 14.31
N VAL A 123 -7.73 -25.22 13.03
CA VAL A 123 -8.86 -24.63 12.28
C VAL A 123 -10.20 -25.07 12.87
N CYS A 124 -10.38 -26.38 13.11
CA CYS A 124 -11.62 -26.90 13.68
C CYS A 124 -11.91 -26.33 15.07
N VAL A 125 -10.91 -26.26 15.95
CA VAL A 125 -11.07 -25.75 17.32
C VAL A 125 -11.41 -24.26 17.31
N LEU A 126 -10.71 -23.44 16.50
CA LEU A 126 -10.95 -22.00 16.49
C LEU A 126 -12.31 -21.63 15.90
N ILE A 127 -12.75 -22.32 14.86
CA ILE A 127 -14.10 -22.13 14.29
C ILE A 127 -15.17 -22.64 15.27
N ALA A 128 -14.91 -23.74 15.98
CA ALA A 128 -15.85 -24.27 16.98
C ALA A 128 -16.01 -23.36 18.21
N VAL A 129 -14.94 -22.69 18.63
CA VAL A 129 -14.96 -21.73 19.74
C VAL A 129 -15.61 -20.41 19.32
N ASP A 130 -15.26 -19.91 18.13
CA ASP A 130 -15.84 -18.69 17.57
C ASP A 130 -16.04 -18.84 16.05
N PRO A 131 -17.30 -19.03 15.60
CA PRO A 131 -17.63 -19.16 14.19
C PRO A 131 -17.28 -17.94 13.33
N TYR A 132 -17.19 -16.74 13.91
CA TYR A 132 -16.82 -15.52 13.17
C TYR A 132 -15.40 -15.60 12.60
N ASN A 133 -14.53 -16.46 13.15
CA ASN A 133 -13.22 -16.73 12.58
C ASN A 133 -13.29 -17.20 11.12
N ALA A 134 -14.37 -17.88 10.70
CA ALA A 134 -14.54 -18.32 9.31
C ALA A 134 -14.68 -17.15 8.32
N LEU A 135 -15.12 -15.98 8.79
CA LEU A 135 -15.26 -14.75 7.99
C LEU A 135 -14.08 -13.78 8.18
N SER A 136 -13.16 -14.08 9.10
CA SER A 136 -12.04 -13.21 9.41
C SER A 136 -10.93 -13.32 8.36
N LEU A 137 -10.59 -12.19 7.75
CA LEU A 137 -9.47 -12.07 6.82
C LEU A 137 -8.13 -12.48 7.46
N SER A 138 -7.85 -12.02 8.68
CA SER A 138 -6.62 -12.36 9.42
C SER A 138 -6.53 -13.85 9.77
N PHE A 139 -7.68 -14.50 9.98
CA PHE A 139 -7.74 -15.94 10.16
C PHE A 139 -7.39 -16.66 8.85
N PHE A 140 -8.05 -16.30 7.74
CA PHE A 140 -7.76 -16.88 6.43
C PHE A 140 -6.29 -16.75 6.05
N LEU A 141 -5.74 -15.53 6.09
CA LEU A 141 -4.38 -15.24 5.62
C LEU A 141 -3.33 -16.11 6.33
N SER A 142 -3.40 -16.26 7.65
CA SER A 142 -2.39 -17.08 8.34
C SER A 142 -2.65 -18.59 8.30
N VAL A 143 -3.89 -19.06 8.12
CA VAL A 143 -4.14 -20.48 7.81
C VAL A 143 -3.58 -20.81 6.41
N ALA A 144 -3.87 -19.97 5.42
CA ALA A 144 -3.39 -20.11 4.05
C ALA A 144 -1.85 -20.05 3.98
N SER A 145 -1.23 -19.10 4.67
CA SER A 145 0.22 -18.97 4.81
C SER A 145 0.84 -20.24 5.42
N THR A 146 0.31 -20.71 6.55
CA THR A 146 0.82 -21.90 7.25
C THR A 146 0.67 -23.16 6.41
N PHE A 147 -0.48 -23.30 5.72
CA PHE A 147 -0.72 -24.38 4.77
C PHE A 147 0.30 -24.36 3.62
N GLY A 148 0.53 -23.18 3.03
CA GLY A 148 1.53 -22.96 2.00
C GLY A 148 2.93 -23.35 2.44
N VAL A 149 3.36 -22.90 3.62
CA VAL A 149 4.66 -23.28 4.20
C VAL A 149 4.79 -24.80 4.36
N ILE A 150 3.77 -25.48 4.89
CA ILE A 150 3.82 -26.92 5.13
C ILE A 150 3.88 -27.71 3.81
N VAL A 151 3.13 -27.29 2.79
CA VAL A 151 2.95 -28.06 1.54
C VAL A 151 3.97 -27.68 0.47
N LEU A 152 4.25 -26.38 0.30
CA LEU A 152 5.01 -25.82 -0.83
C LEU A 152 6.46 -25.50 -0.48
N ALA A 153 6.81 -25.20 0.78
CA ALA A 153 8.20 -24.82 1.11
C ALA A 153 9.21 -25.95 0.84
N PRO A 154 8.95 -27.23 1.16
CA PRO A 154 9.86 -28.33 0.79
C PRO A 154 10.03 -28.44 -0.72
N LEU A 155 8.95 -28.14 -1.47
CA LEU A 155 8.92 -28.15 -2.92
C LEU A 155 9.87 -27.09 -3.48
N PHE A 156 9.65 -25.82 -3.16
CA PHE A 156 10.53 -24.75 -3.64
C PHE A 156 11.98 -24.92 -3.17
N CYS A 157 12.19 -25.45 -1.96
CA CYS A 157 13.53 -25.65 -1.42
C CYS A 157 14.35 -26.65 -2.25
N SER A 158 13.79 -27.81 -2.67
CA SER A 158 14.61 -28.72 -3.47
C SER A 158 14.89 -28.18 -4.88
N TRP A 159 13.99 -27.40 -5.46
CA TRP A 159 14.22 -26.81 -6.78
C TRP A 159 15.26 -25.71 -6.75
N THR A 160 15.16 -24.79 -5.78
CA THR A 160 16.14 -23.70 -5.60
C THR A 160 17.52 -24.26 -5.28
N LEU A 161 17.63 -25.25 -4.41
CA LEU A 161 18.89 -25.95 -4.12
C LEU A 161 19.45 -26.69 -5.33
N ARG A 162 18.60 -27.34 -6.14
CA ARG A 162 19.06 -27.99 -7.38
C ARG A 162 19.55 -26.97 -8.41
N ALA A 163 18.87 -25.84 -8.52
CA ALA A 163 19.25 -24.75 -9.43
C ALA A 163 20.57 -24.09 -9.00
N SER A 164 20.80 -23.93 -7.69
CA SER A 164 22.04 -23.37 -7.13
C SER A 164 23.17 -24.39 -6.99
N ALA A 165 22.97 -25.64 -7.43
CA ALA A 165 23.88 -26.76 -7.21
C ALA A 165 24.28 -26.94 -5.73
N GLY A 166 23.33 -26.72 -4.82
CA GLY A 166 23.51 -26.85 -3.37
C GLY A 166 24.18 -25.66 -2.68
N ARG A 167 24.52 -24.60 -3.42
CA ARG A 167 25.09 -23.37 -2.84
C ARG A 167 23.99 -22.53 -2.19
N PHE A 168 24.37 -21.74 -1.18
CA PHE A 168 23.50 -20.77 -0.49
C PHE A 168 22.24 -21.38 0.16
N ARG A 169 22.40 -22.50 0.87
CA ARG A 169 21.28 -23.24 1.48
C ARG A 169 20.31 -22.36 2.28
N ALA A 170 20.84 -21.49 3.14
CA ALA A 170 20.03 -20.59 3.96
C ALA A 170 19.16 -19.63 3.12
N ALA A 171 19.72 -19.08 2.03
CA ALA A 171 18.97 -18.20 1.13
C ALA A 171 17.88 -18.97 0.36
N CYS A 172 18.19 -20.19 -0.11
CA CYS A 172 17.20 -21.05 -0.75
C CYS A 172 16.04 -21.38 0.20
N GLU A 173 16.34 -21.73 1.45
CA GLU A 173 15.33 -22.05 2.47
C GLU A 173 14.44 -20.83 2.80
N ALA A 174 15.04 -19.66 3.01
CA ALA A 174 14.30 -18.43 3.31
C ALA A 174 13.44 -17.94 2.14
N LEU A 175 13.97 -17.95 0.91
CA LEU A 175 13.20 -17.61 -0.29
C LEU A 175 12.03 -18.58 -0.49
N SER A 176 12.30 -19.87 -0.32
CA SER A 176 11.28 -20.92 -0.47
C SER A 176 10.17 -20.78 0.57
N LEU A 177 10.52 -20.45 1.82
CA LEU A 177 9.56 -20.19 2.88
C LEU A 177 8.67 -18.99 2.55
N THR A 178 9.27 -17.89 2.08
CA THR A 178 8.55 -16.66 1.76
C THR A 178 7.59 -16.86 0.58
N VAL A 179 8.06 -17.47 -0.51
CA VAL A 179 7.21 -17.75 -1.68
C VAL A 179 6.11 -18.76 -1.34
N ALA A 180 6.42 -19.80 -0.55
CA ALA A 180 5.44 -20.79 -0.10
C ALA A 180 4.34 -20.18 0.78
N ALA A 181 4.70 -19.26 1.67
CA ALA A 181 3.76 -18.53 2.51
C ALA A 181 2.86 -17.60 1.68
N SER A 182 3.45 -16.85 0.75
CA SER A 182 2.74 -15.81 -0.01
C SER A 182 1.78 -16.34 -1.06
N LEU A 183 2.09 -17.47 -1.71
CA LEU A 183 1.28 -17.98 -2.82
C LEU A 183 -0.19 -18.24 -2.47
N PRO A 184 -0.54 -18.98 -1.40
CA PRO A 184 -1.94 -19.19 -1.04
C PRO A 184 -2.66 -17.92 -0.56
N MET A 185 -1.91 -16.93 -0.08
CA MET A 185 -2.47 -15.65 0.35
C MET A 185 -2.72 -14.71 -0.83
N ALA A 186 -1.95 -14.84 -1.91
CA ALA A 186 -1.91 -13.90 -3.03
C ALA A 186 -3.30 -13.51 -3.59
N PRO A 187 -4.26 -14.42 -3.82
CA PRO A 187 -5.58 -14.04 -4.35
C PRO A 187 -6.32 -13.05 -3.45
N VAL A 188 -6.23 -13.25 -2.15
CA VAL A 188 -6.90 -12.41 -1.17
C VAL A 188 -6.11 -11.13 -0.95
N THR A 189 -4.78 -11.20 -0.91
CA THR A 189 -3.95 -10.01 -0.76
C THR A 189 -4.13 -9.04 -1.93
N VAL A 190 -4.20 -9.55 -3.17
CA VAL A 190 -4.45 -8.75 -4.37
C VAL A 190 -5.87 -8.19 -4.38
N ALA A 191 -6.89 -8.99 -4.04
CA ALA A 191 -8.28 -8.54 -4.06
C ALA A 191 -8.61 -7.53 -2.95
N VAL A 192 -7.93 -7.59 -1.80
CA VAL A 192 -8.24 -6.74 -0.64
C VAL A 192 -7.30 -5.55 -0.53
N PHE A 193 -5.98 -5.75 -0.67
CA PHE A 193 -5.02 -4.68 -0.42
C PHE A 193 -4.58 -3.96 -1.70
N SER A 194 -5.00 -4.44 -2.87
CA SER A 194 -4.71 -3.88 -4.20
C SER A 194 -3.24 -3.51 -4.42
N ARG A 195 -2.32 -4.20 -3.74
CA ARG A 195 -0.88 -3.94 -3.79
C ARG A 195 -0.08 -5.22 -3.73
N LEU A 196 1.04 -5.24 -4.43
CA LEU A 196 2.02 -6.31 -4.39
C LEU A 196 3.40 -5.73 -4.10
N SER A 197 4.00 -6.11 -2.97
CA SER A 197 5.38 -5.74 -2.63
C SER A 197 6.37 -6.61 -3.42
N LEU A 198 7.10 -6.00 -4.34
CA LEU A 198 8.10 -6.69 -5.17
C LEU A 198 9.39 -6.96 -4.39
N ILE A 199 9.72 -6.10 -3.43
CA ILE A 199 10.92 -6.23 -2.59
C ILE A 199 10.74 -7.23 -1.43
N ALA A 200 9.50 -7.64 -1.13
CA ALA A 200 9.19 -8.51 0.01
C ALA A 200 10.08 -9.77 0.12
N PRO A 201 10.38 -10.55 -0.94
CA PRO A 201 11.25 -11.73 -0.79
C PRO A 201 12.65 -11.39 -0.30
N PHE A 202 13.23 -10.28 -0.78
CA PHE A 202 14.55 -9.82 -0.36
C PHE A 202 14.52 -9.22 1.04
N ALA A 203 13.53 -8.35 1.30
CA ALA A 203 13.34 -7.74 2.60
C ALA A 203 13.13 -8.81 3.69
N ASN A 204 12.32 -9.84 3.44
CA ASN A 204 12.10 -10.95 4.37
C ASN A 204 13.37 -11.77 4.62
N PHE A 205 14.22 -11.99 3.61
CA PHE A 205 15.48 -12.70 3.77
C PHE A 205 16.45 -11.97 4.72
N VAL A 206 16.57 -10.66 4.58
CA VAL A 206 17.46 -9.83 5.42
C VAL A 206 16.85 -9.62 6.81
N ALA A 207 15.55 -9.34 6.87
CA ALA A 207 14.88 -8.94 8.10
C ALA A 207 14.65 -10.12 9.05
N ALA A 208 14.28 -11.31 8.57
CA ALA A 208 13.97 -12.46 9.44
C ALA A 208 15.05 -12.78 10.50
N PRO A 209 16.36 -12.87 10.17
CA PRO A 209 17.38 -13.10 11.19
C PRO A 209 17.53 -11.89 12.13
N VAL A 210 17.43 -10.66 11.63
CA VAL A 210 17.53 -9.43 12.44
C VAL A 210 16.40 -9.38 13.46
N PHE A 211 15.15 -9.58 13.04
CA PHE A 211 13.98 -9.64 13.93
C PHE A 211 14.13 -10.73 14.99
N SER A 212 14.62 -11.91 14.62
CA SER A 212 14.83 -13.01 15.58
C SER A 212 15.87 -12.64 16.65
N VAL A 213 16.94 -11.95 16.27
CA VAL A 213 17.98 -11.47 17.19
C VAL A 213 17.44 -10.34 18.07
N LEU A 214 16.78 -9.34 17.48
CA LEU A 214 16.17 -8.23 18.22
C LEU A 214 15.16 -8.73 19.26
N LEU A 215 14.31 -9.68 18.88
CA LEU A 215 13.34 -10.27 19.78
C LEU A 215 14.02 -11.06 20.91
N ALA A 216 14.95 -11.96 20.60
CA ALA A 216 15.62 -12.78 21.60
C ALA A 216 16.47 -11.94 22.56
N ALA A 217 17.25 -10.98 22.03
CA ALA A 217 18.06 -10.07 22.82
C ALA A 217 17.19 -9.11 23.63
N GLY A 218 16.07 -8.63 23.08
CA GLY A 218 15.13 -7.77 23.77
C GLY A 218 14.45 -8.46 24.95
N LEU A 219 14.01 -9.70 24.77
CA LEU A 219 13.46 -10.52 25.85
C LEU A 219 14.51 -10.78 26.94
N ALA A 220 15.76 -11.07 26.55
CA ALA A 220 16.85 -11.23 27.50
C ALA A 220 17.19 -9.93 28.25
N ALA A 221 17.16 -8.79 27.56
CA ALA A 221 17.38 -7.47 28.14
C ALA A 221 16.26 -7.08 29.12
N LEU A 222 15.00 -7.38 28.79
CA LEU A 222 13.87 -7.21 29.70
C LEU A 222 14.00 -8.09 30.95
N ALA A 223 14.38 -9.36 30.78
CA ALA A 223 14.66 -10.24 31.90
C ALA A 223 15.80 -9.69 32.77
N LEU A 224 16.88 -9.21 32.15
CA LEU A 224 18.00 -8.58 32.86
C LEU A 224 17.55 -7.31 33.59
N ALA A 225 16.70 -6.47 32.98
CA ALA A 225 16.16 -5.26 33.61
C ALA A 225 15.32 -5.57 34.85
N ALA A 226 14.60 -6.69 34.85
CA ALA A 226 13.82 -7.13 36.00
C ALA A 226 14.69 -7.48 37.22
N PHE A 227 15.90 -8.01 37.01
CA PHE A 227 16.83 -8.37 38.09
C PHE A 227 17.84 -7.27 38.41
N VAL A 228 18.30 -6.56 37.39
CA VAL A 228 19.35 -5.54 37.46
C VAL A 228 18.98 -4.35 36.55
N PRO A 229 18.15 -3.41 37.05
CA PRO A 229 17.53 -2.36 36.23
C PRO A 229 18.51 -1.51 35.42
N VAL A 230 19.67 -1.17 36.00
CA VAL A 230 20.69 -0.33 35.34
C VAL A 230 21.26 -1.02 34.09
N TRP A 231 21.71 -2.27 34.22
CA TRP A 231 22.30 -3.01 33.10
C TRP A 231 21.25 -3.42 32.06
N GLY A 232 20.02 -3.71 32.49
CA GLY A 232 18.90 -3.94 31.58
C GLY A 232 18.55 -2.69 30.78
N GLY A 233 18.51 -1.51 31.42
CA GLY A 233 18.30 -0.24 30.73
C GLY A 233 19.38 0.05 29.68
N ILE A 234 20.65 -0.17 30.01
CA ILE A 234 21.76 -0.03 29.06
C ILE A 234 21.61 -1.01 27.89
N ALA A 235 21.25 -2.27 28.16
CA ALA A 235 21.04 -3.27 27.13
C ALA A 235 19.88 -2.92 26.19
N VAL A 236 18.75 -2.44 26.73
CA VAL A 236 17.60 -1.96 25.93
C VAL A 236 17.98 -0.75 25.09
N ALA A 237 18.72 0.22 25.66
CA ALA A 237 19.18 1.39 24.92
C ALA A 237 20.13 1.01 23.77
N ALA A 238 21.10 0.13 24.02
CA ALA A 238 22.00 -0.37 22.98
C ALA A 238 21.26 -1.12 21.86
N LEU A 239 20.27 -1.93 22.23
CA LEU A 239 19.43 -2.64 21.27
C LEU A 239 18.54 -1.69 20.47
N SER A 240 18.02 -0.62 21.10
CA SER A 240 17.21 0.39 20.43
C SER A 240 18.00 1.10 19.33
N ARG A 241 19.28 1.41 19.60
CA ARG A 241 20.19 1.97 18.58
C ARG A 241 20.48 1.01 17.44
N ALA A 242 20.59 -0.29 17.71
CA ALA A 242 20.72 -1.29 16.66
C ALA A 242 19.43 -1.41 15.83
N ALA A 243 18.26 -1.29 16.47
CA ALA A 243 16.97 -1.26 15.81
C ALA A 243 16.78 0.02 14.97
N ASP A 244 17.30 1.18 15.39
CA ASP A 244 17.26 2.41 14.59
C ASP A 244 17.92 2.22 13.21
N LEU A 245 19.06 1.53 13.16
CA LEU A 245 19.73 1.22 11.88
C LEU A 245 18.84 0.37 10.96
N PHE A 246 18.09 -0.57 11.54
CA PHE A 246 17.15 -1.39 10.80
C PHE A 246 15.94 -0.57 10.31
N CYS A 247 15.42 0.35 11.14
CA CYS A 247 14.35 1.27 10.76
C CYS A 247 14.77 2.14 9.58
N VAL A 248 15.95 2.79 9.65
CA VAL A 248 16.50 3.60 8.55
C VAL A 248 16.66 2.77 7.28
N ALA A 249 17.23 1.57 7.37
CA ALA A 249 17.38 0.68 6.22
C ALA A 249 16.04 0.28 5.61
N SER A 250 15.01 0.09 6.44
CA SER A 250 13.66 -0.27 6.00
C SER A 250 12.96 0.88 5.31
N SER A 251 13.06 2.11 5.85
CA SER A 251 12.52 3.31 5.21
C SER A 251 13.22 3.61 3.87
N CYS A 252 14.54 3.44 3.80
CA CYS A 252 15.25 3.52 2.52
C CYS A 252 14.77 2.47 1.51
N ALA A 253 14.52 1.24 1.96
CA ALA A 253 14.01 0.17 1.10
C ALA A 253 12.55 0.42 0.64
N ALA A 254 11.73 1.09 1.46
CA ALA A 254 10.35 1.45 1.13
C ALA A 254 10.30 2.53 0.04
N LYS A 255 11.27 3.44 0.01
CA LYS A 255 11.40 4.51 -1.01
C LYS A 255 12.02 4.06 -2.33
N VAL A 256 12.40 2.78 -2.46
CA VAL A 256 12.92 2.26 -3.74
C VAL A 256 11.80 2.31 -4.78
N PRO A 257 12.05 2.86 -5.99
CA PRO A 257 11.05 2.87 -7.05
C PRO A 257 10.52 1.46 -7.32
N TYR A 258 9.19 1.33 -7.42
CA TYR A 258 8.49 0.04 -7.59
C TYR A 258 8.67 -0.95 -6.43
N ALA A 259 9.05 -0.51 -5.22
CA ALA A 259 9.10 -1.37 -4.03
C ALA A 259 7.76 -2.11 -3.81
N ALA A 260 6.65 -1.40 -4.05
CA ALA A 260 5.32 -1.95 -4.18
C ALA A 260 4.66 -1.41 -5.45
N VAL A 261 3.89 -2.26 -6.12
CA VAL A 261 3.08 -1.88 -7.28
C VAL A 261 1.60 -2.09 -6.98
N PRO A 262 0.72 -1.15 -7.39
CA PRO A 262 -0.70 -1.38 -7.31
C PRO A 262 -1.05 -2.53 -8.27
N LEU A 263 -1.79 -3.51 -7.77
CA LEU A 263 -2.23 -4.67 -8.54
C LEU A 263 -3.66 -5.03 -8.12
N THR A 264 -4.57 -5.07 -9.10
CA THR A 264 -5.93 -5.53 -8.93
C THR A 264 -6.13 -6.84 -9.64
N GLY A 265 -7.03 -7.63 -9.09
CA GLY A 265 -7.50 -8.87 -9.69
C GLY A 265 -8.70 -9.35 -8.90
N ASP A 266 -9.66 -9.94 -9.59
CA ASP A 266 -10.76 -10.59 -8.93
C ASP A 266 -10.22 -11.80 -8.16
N GLY A 267 -10.56 -11.89 -6.87
CA GLY A 267 -10.06 -12.95 -5.99
C GLY A 267 -10.35 -14.36 -6.53
N PHE A 268 -11.40 -14.51 -7.33
CA PHE A 268 -11.73 -15.76 -8.01
C PHE A 268 -10.71 -16.14 -9.09
N SER A 269 -10.47 -15.29 -10.09
CA SER A 269 -9.50 -15.60 -11.15
C SER A 269 -8.08 -15.69 -10.61
N CYS A 270 -7.71 -14.82 -9.66
CA CYS A 270 -6.44 -14.97 -8.95
C CYS A 270 -6.36 -16.30 -8.20
N GLY A 271 -7.46 -16.75 -7.58
CA GLY A 271 -7.58 -18.03 -6.90
C GLY A 271 -7.41 -19.22 -7.85
N VAL A 272 -8.09 -19.19 -8.99
CA VAL A 272 -7.98 -20.21 -10.05
C VAL A 272 -6.55 -20.24 -10.61
N ALA A 273 -5.97 -19.09 -10.93
CA ALA A 273 -4.60 -18.99 -11.41
C ALA A 273 -3.60 -19.56 -10.40
N THR A 274 -3.78 -19.24 -9.11
CA THR A 274 -2.94 -19.77 -8.02
C THR A 274 -3.10 -21.27 -7.87
N ALA A 275 -4.33 -21.79 -7.92
CA ALA A 275 -4.60 -23.23 -7.82
C ALA A 275 -4.01 -24.01 -9.00
N LEU A 276 -4.15 -23.49 -10.22
CA LEU A 276 -3.54 -24.06 -11.43
C LEU A 276 -2.02 -24.05 -11.33
N PHE A 277 -1.43 -22.92 -10.92
CA PHE A 277 0.01 -22.81 -10.71
C PHE A 277 0.51 -23.84 -9.70
N VAL A 278 -0.13 -23.95 -8.53
CA VAL A 278 0.22 -24.94 -7.50
C VAL A 278 0.06 -26.37 -8.05
N GLY A 279 -1.00 -26.65 -8.80
CA GLY A 279 -1.23 -27.96 -9.43
C GLY A 279 -0.13 -28.35 -10.42
N ILE A 280 0.28 -27.42 -11.30
CA ILE A 280 1.38 -27.61 -12.25
C ILE A 280 2.70 -27.85 -11.51
N VAL A 281 2.98 -27.00 -10.52
CA VAL A 281 4.19 -27.08 -9.68
C VAL A 281 4.27 -28.45 -9.00
N TRP A 282 3.16 -28.95 -8.47
CA TRP A 282 3.11 -30.24 -7.82
C TRP A 282 3.22 -31.42 -8.78
N ALA A 283 2.55 -31.36 -9.94
CA ALA A 283 2.64 -32.41 -10.97
C ALA A 283 4.07 -32.62 -11.49
N TRP A 284 4.88 -31.56 -11.49
CA TRP A 284 6.26 -31.56 -11.98
C TRP A 284 7.28 -31.85 -10.88
N TRP A 285 6.84 -32.00 -9.63
CA TRP A 285 7.68 -32.41 -8.51
C TRP A 285 7.96 -33.92 -8.51
N PRO A 286 9.19 -34.38 -8.21
CA PRO A 286 10.48 -33.68 -8.17
C PRO A 286 11.24 -33.82 -9.51
N ARG A 287 10.53 -33.89 -10.64
CA ARG A 287 11.03 -34.43 -11.93
C ARG A 287 11.88 -33.44 -12.75
N LEU A 288 11.97 -32.18 -12.34
CA LEU A 288 12.65 -31.14 -13.12
C LEU A 288 14.18 -31.22 -13.01
N ARG A 289 14.84 -31.14 -14.18
CA ARG A 289 16.30 -31.00 -14.30
C ARG A 289 16.70 -29.56 -13.96
N ALA A 290 17.90 -29.38 -13.38
CA ALA A 290 18.41 -28.06 -13.01
C ALA A 290 18.48 -27.05 -14.17
N LYS A 291 18.71 -27.52 -15.42
CA LYS A 291 18.65 -26.66 -16.61
C LYS A 291 17.24 -26.11 -16.85
N THR A 292 16.21 -26.96 -16.76
CA THR A 292 14.80 -26.57 -16.95
C THR A 292 14.36 -25.56 -15.89
N ILE A 293 14.75 -25.79 -14.63
CA ILE A 293 14.44 -24.87 -13.52
C ILE A 293 15.09 -23.50 -13.77
N ARG A 294 16.38 -23.46 -14.13
CA ARG A 294 17.07 -22.19 -14.45
C ARG A 294 16.45 -21.46 -15.64
N VAL A 295 16.07 -22.18 -16.69
CA VAL A 295 15.37 -21.60 -17.86
C VAL A 295 14.00 -21.07 -17.45
N ALA A 296 13.24 -21.79 -16.63
CA ALA A 296 11.93 -21.34 -16.16
C ALA A 296 12.02 -20.08 -15.29
N PHE A 297 12.96 -20.03 -14.34
CA PHE A 297 13.21 -18.83 -13.54
C PHE A 297 13.69 -17.66 -14.40
N GLY A 298 14.59 -17.90 -15.36
CA GLY A 298 15.04 -16.89 -16.30
C GLY A 298 13.90 -16.35 -17.17
N ALA A 299 13.06 -17.23 -17.70
CA ALA A 299 11.89 -16.85 -18.50
C ALA A 299 10.87 -16.06 -17.69
N LEU A 300 10.61 -16.45 -16.43
CA LEU A 300 9.73 -15.71 -15.52
C LEU A 300 10.29 -14.31 -15.22
N ALA A 301 11.59 -14.21 -14.93
CA ALA A 301 12.24 -12.92 -14.70
C ALA A 301 12.17 -12.02 -15.94
N CYS A 302 12.43 -12.57 -17.14
CA CYS A 302 12.29 -11.83 -18.40
C CYS A 302 10.84 -11.41 -18.68
N ALA A 303 9.85 -12.27 -18.38
CA ALA A 303 8.45 -11.96 -18.57
C ALA A 303 7.98 -10.85 -17.62
N LEU A 304 8.41 -10.87 -16.35
CA LEU A 304 8.13 -9.81 -15.38
C LEU A 304 8.80 -8.49 -15.79
N ALA A 305 10.04 -8.52 -16.28
CA ALA A 305 10.73 -7.34 -16.78
C ALA A 305 10.07 -6.77 -18.05
N ALA A 306 9.67 -7.65 -18.99
CA ALA A 306 8.96 -7.23 -20.19
C ALA A 306 7.57 -6.66 -19.87
N ALA A 307 6.85 -7.28 -18.93
CA ALA A 307 5.58 -6.76 -18.44
C ALA A 307 5.76 -5.36 -17.85
N ALA A 308 6.76 -5.14 -16.98
CA ALA A 308 7.05 -3.83 -16.41
C ALA A 308 7.29 -2.76 -17.50
N ILE A 309 8.06 -3.10 -18.55
CA ILE A 309 8.37 -2.16 -19.65
C ILE A 309 7.18 -1.91 -20.57
N VAL A 310 6.40 -2.95 -20.91
CA VAL A 310 5.24 -2.81 -21.79
C VAL A 310 4.11 -2.07 -21.09
N PHE A 311 3.88 -2.35 -19.80
CA PHE A 311 2.87 -1.64 -19.02
C PHE A 311 3.24 -0.18 -18.78
N SER A 312 4.53 0.16 -18.68
CA SER A 312 4.96 1.55 -18.54
C SER A 312 4.84 2.37 -19.83
N ARG A 313 4.84 1.73 -21.02
CA ARG A 313 4.84 2.43 -22.32
C ARG A 313 3.56 2.30 -23.14
N GLY A 314 2.59 1.50 -22.69
CA GLY A 314 1.43 1.11 -23.48
C GLY A 314 0.14 1.89 -23.22
N ALA A 315 0.16 3.01 -22.49
CA ALA A 315 -1.04 3.82 -22.33
C ALA A 315 -1.32 4.67 -23.56
N GLY A 316 -2.59 4.72 -23.95
CA GLY A 316 -3.08 5.71 -24.90
C GLY A 316 -3.17 7.10 -24.27
N ASP A 317 -3.59 8.07 -25.06
CA ASP A 317 -3.81 9.44 -24.62
C ASP A 317 -5.14 9.49 -23.85
N GLU A 318 -5.06 9.56 -22.52
CA GLU A 318 -6.24 9.47 -21.63
C GLU A 318 -6.16 10.37 -20.40
N ILE A 319 -7.32 10.85 -19.96
CA ILE A 319 -7.57 11.47 -18.65
C ILE A 319 -8.60 10.63 -17.93
N VAL A 320 -8.29 10.17 -16.72
CA VAL A 320 -9.14 9.28 -15.95
C VAL A 320 -9.51 9.90 -14.61
N MET A 321 -10.81 10.10 -14.38
CA MET A 321 -11.34 10.35 -13.05
C MET A 321 -11.44 9.02 -12.30
N LEU A 322 -10.65 8.85 -11.25
CA LEU A 322 -10.56 7.60 -10.49
C LEU A 322 -11.63 7.56 -9.39
N ASP A 323 -12.33 6.43 -9.22
CA ASP A 323 -13.20 6.19 -8.06
C ASP A 323 -12.35 5.94 -6.80
N VAL A 324 -12.03 7.04 -6.12
CA VAL A 324 -11.32 7.07 -4.84
C VAL A 324 -12.27 7.10 -3.63
N GLY A 325 -13.58 6.94 -3.84
CA GLY A 325 -14.59 7.16 -2.82
C GLY A 325 -14.92 8.65 -2.67
N GLN A 326 -14.84 9.19 -1.46
CA GLN A 326 -15.02 10.63 -1.24
C GLN A 326 -13.65 11.30 -1.38
N GLY A 327 -13.52 12.18 -2.38
CA GLY A 327 -12.28 12.88 -2.71
C GLY A 327 -12.00 12.87 -4.21
N ASP A 328 -10.82 13.35 -4.58
CA ASP A 328 -10.41 13.54 -5.96
C ASP A 328 -9.11 12.80 -6.29
N ALA A 329 -9.07 12.20 -7.49
CA ALA A 329 -7.82 11.79 -8.12
C ALA A 329 -8.03 11.66 -9.64
N PHE A 330 -7.22 12.39 -10.41
CA PHE A 330 -7.24 12.40 -11.87
C PHE A 330 -5.90 11.95 -12.44
N LEU A 331 -5.93 10.90 -13.26
CA LEU A 331 -4.75 10.36 -13.91
C LEU A 331 -4.69 10.83 -15.37
N ILE A 332 -3.67 11.60 -15.72
CA ILE A 332 -3.39 12.08 -17.08
C ILE A 332 -2.21 11.29 -17.64
N ARG A 333 -2.36 10.71 -18.84
CA ARG A 333 -1.31 9.89 -19.46
C ARG A 333 -1.27 10.08 -20.96
N SER A 334 -0.06 10.19 -21.49
CA SER A 334 0.19 10.19 -22.93
C SER A 334 1.64 9.82 -23.21
N GLN A 335 1.87 9.02 -24.25
CA GLN A 335 3.22 8.63 -24.72
C GLN A 335 4.17 8.07 -23.64
N GLY A 336 3.61 7.46 -22.59
CA GLY A 336 4.36 6.92 -21.45
C GLY A 336 4.70 7.95 -20.35
N ALA A 337 4.38 9.23 -20.54
CA ALA A 337 4.37 10.23 -19.49
C ALA A 337 3.06 10.15 -18.67
N SER A 338 3.14 10.55 -17.40
CA SER A 338 2.03 10.44 -16.45
C SER A 338 2.06 11.52 -15.37
N LEU A 339 0.92 12.17 -15.18
CA LEU A 339 0.65 13.11 -14.09
C LEU A 339 -0.57 12.60 -13.32
N LEU A 340 -0.45 12.51 -12.00
CA LEU A 340 -1.59 12.30 -11.12
C LEU A 340 -1.93 13.65 -10.46
N VAL A 341 -3.16 14.09 -10.58
CA VAL A 341 -3.69 15.29 -9.91
C VAL A 341 -4.58 14.82 -8.77
N ASP A 342 -4.20 15.17 -7.54
CA ASP A 342 -4.80 14.69 -6.29
C ASP A 342 -4.74 13.17 -6.08
N THR A 343 -5.04 12.75 -4.85
CA THR A 343 -4.80 11.38 -4.37
C THR A 343 -5.97 10.79 -3.59
N GLY A 344 -6.96 11.57 -3.18
CA GLY A 344 -8.01 11.11 -2.26
C GLY A 344 -7.47 10.80 -0.86
N ASN A 345 -8.36 10.33 0.02
CA ASN A 345 -8.00 9.88 1.38
C ASN A 345 -8.21 8.38 1.63
N GLN A 346 -8.65 7.61 0.63
CA GLN A 346 -8.91 6.18 0.79
C GLN A 346 -7.84 5.35 0.09
N GLU A 347 -6.80 4.95 0.83
CA GLU A 347 -5.65 4.18 0.33
C GLU A 347 -6.06 3.02 -0.58
N GLN A 348 -7.01 2.19 -0.11
CA GLN A 348 -7.45 1.00 -0.83
C GLN A 348 -8.17 1.35 -2.14
N ARG A 349 -8.98 2.42 -2.16
CA ARG A 349 -9.71 2.85 -3.34
C ARG A 349 -8.75 3.40 -4.39
N LEU A 350 -7.82 4.28 -3.99
CA LEU A 350 -6.79 4.82 -4.87
C LEU A 350 -5.94 3.70 -5.48
N LEU A 351 -5.36 2.83 -4.66
CA LEU A 351 -4.53 1.73 -5.16
C LEU A 351 -5.31 0.79 -6.09
N SER A 352 -6.60 0.56 -5.81
CA SER A 352 -7.47 -0.22 -6.70
C SER A 352 -7.71 0.48 -8.03
N ALA A 353 -7.99 1.78 -8.03
CA ALA A 353 -8.21 2.55 -9.24
C ALA A 353 -6.95 2.60 -10.11
N LEU A 354 -5.81 2.95 -9.52
CA LEU A 354 -4.52 2.98 -10.20
C LEU A 354 -4.17 1.63 -10.84
N ALA A 355 -4.45 0.53 -10.14
CA ALA A 355 -4.22 -0.80 -10.68
C ALA A 355 -5.17 -1.20 -11.82
N ARG A 356 -6.45 -0.80 -11.81
CA ARG A 356 -7.37 -1.00 -12.95
C ARG A 356 -6.81 -0.33 -14.23
N HIS A 357 -6.21 0.84 -14.06
CA HIS A 357 -5.55 1.60 -15.14
C HIS A 357 -4.08 1.23 -15.38
N LYS A 358 -3.55 0.25 -14.62
CA LYS A 358 -2.15 -0.22 -14.72
C LYS A 358 -1.14 0.93 -14.57
N ALA A 359 -1.49 1.92 -13.75
CA ALA A 359 -0.64 3.05 -13.41
C ALA A 359 0.20 2.69 -12.19
N ALA A 360 1.49 2.45 -12.42
CA ALA A 360 2.42 2.00 -11.39
C ALA A 360 3.51 3.02 -11.04
N SER A 361 3.69 4.05 -11.87
CA SER A 361 4.65 5.13 -11.64
C SER A 361 4.12 6.44 -12.21
N PHE A 362 4.55 7.57 -11.62
CA PHE A 362 4.14 8.92 -12.02
C PHE A 362 5.37 9.81 -12.23
N ASP A 363 5.39 10.57 -13.32
CA ASP A 363 6.45 11.55 -13.60
C ASP A 363 6.24 12.81 -12.76
N ALA A 364 5.00 13.13 -12.43
CA ALA A 364 4.67 14.14 -11.43
C ALA A 364 3.37 13.79 -10.69
N VAL A 365 3.24 14.32 -9.47
CA VAL A 365 1.98 14.34 -8.73
C VAL A 365 1.66 15.77 -8.36
N ALA A 366 0.55 16.32 -8.86
CA ALA A 366 0.08 17.64 -8.47
C ALA A 366 -0.97 17.51 -7.37
N ILE A 367 -0.90 18.37 -6.36
CA ILE A 367 -1.93 18.47 -5.32
C ILE A 367 -2.61 19.83 -5.44
N SER A 368 -3.94 19.82 -5.49
CA SER A 368 -4.76 21.03 -5.62
C SER A 368 -4.71 21.88 -4.37
N HIS A 369 -4.95 21.29 -3.19
CA HIS A 369 -4.94 21.95 -1.89
C HIS A 369 -4.75 20.95 -0.74
N HIS A 370 -4.77 21.43 0.50
CA HIS A 370 -4.37 20.65 1.69
C HIS A 370 -5.48 19.77 2.29
N ASP A 371 -6.70 19.77 1.75
CA ASP A 371 -7.76 18.96 2.34
C ASP A 371 -7.47 17.46 2.16
N ASP A 372 -7.85 16.70 3.19
CA ASP A 372 -7.52 15.28 3.32
C ASP A 372 -8.00 14.48 2.11
N ASP A 373 -9.18 14.78 1.57
CA ASP A 373 -9.75 14.11 0.41
C ASP A 373 -9.12 14.52 -0.94
N HIS A 374 -8.04 15.31 -0.91
CA HIS A 374 -7.17 15.60 -2.04
C HIS A 374 -5.74 15.09 -1.80
N CYS A 375 -5.13 15.33 -0.63
CA CYS A 375 -3.73 15.00 -0.37
C CYS A 375 -3.50 13.78 0.53
N GLY A 376 -4.56 13.19 1.09
CA GLY A 376 -4.48 12.20 2.18
C GLY A 376 -3.72 10.92 1.85
N CYS A 377 -3.60 10.56 0.57
CA CYS A 377 -2.85 9.39 0.13
C CYS A 377 -1.48 9.73 -0.49
N LEU A 378 -0.98 10.95 -0.36
CA LEU A 378 0.29 11.36 -0.99
C LEU A 378 1.49 10.51 -0.52
N GLU A 379 1.66 10.34 0.80
CA GLU A 379 2.79 9.58 1.36
C GLU A 379 2.76 8.10 0.92
N LEU A 380 1.57 7.52 0.73
CA LEU A 380 1.40 6.15 0.23
C LEU A 380 2.04 5.96 -1.15
N LEU A 381 2.07 7.01 -1.98
CA LEU A 381 2.58 6.98 -3.34
C LEU A 381 4.09 7.21 -3.45
N ALA A 382 4.81 7.45 -2.34
CA ALA A 382 6.27 7.63 -2.37
C ALA A 382 7.05 6.63 -3.26
N PRO A 383 6.79 5.30 -3.26
CA PRO A 383 7.50 4.36 -4.13
C PRO A 383 7.09 4.42 -5.61
N ASN A 384 5.99 5.12 -5.94
CA ASN A 384 5.43 5.25 -7.27
C ASN A 384 5.83 6.59 -7.93
N ILE A 385 6.24 7.61 -7.18
CA ILE A 385 6.58 8.93 -7.73
C ILE A 385 8.04 8.97 -8.22
N ALA A 386 8.21 8.99 -9.55
CA ALA A 386 9.51 9.01 -10.22
C ALA A 386 10.08 10.43 -10.40
N GLY A 387 9.24 11.47 -10.55
CA GLY A 387 9.66 12.86 -10.69
C GLY A 387 9.16 13.76 -9.57
N ASP A 388 8.47 14.87 -9.85
CA ASP A 388 8.27 15.93 -8.85
C ASP A 388 6.88 15.87 -8.19
N VAL A 389 6.77 16.37 -6.95
CA VAL A 389 5.47 16.75 -6.37
C VAL A 389 5.25 18.23 -6.62
N LEU A 390 4.14 18.56 -7.27
CA LEU A 390 3.78 19.90 -7.69
C LEU A 390 2.73 20.45 -6.74
N LEU A 391 3.02 21.58 -6.10
CA LEU A 391 2.11 22.32 -5.24
C LEU A 391 1.89 23.72 -5.83
N CYS A 392 0.86 24.44 -5.41
CA CYS A 392 0.78 25.85 -5.74
C CYS A 392 2.00 26.60 -5.18
N GLU A 393 2.63 27.47 -5.98
CA GLU A 393 3.78 28.28 -5.54
C GLU A 393 3.46 29.09 -4.28
N LYS A 394 2.21 29.54 -4.13
CA LYS A 394 1.77 30.34 -2.98
C LYS A 394 1.63 29.53 -1.69
N THR A 395 1.46 28.21 -1.76
CA THR A 395 1.41 27.32 -0.59
C THR A 395 2.66 27.48 0.28
N PHE A 396 3.83 27.65 -0.35
CA PHE A 396 5.11 27.84 0.35
C PHE A 396 5.20 29.16 1.13
N ALA A 397 4.37 30.14 0.79
CA ALA A 397 4.37 31.48 1.39
C ALA A 397 3.15 31.75 2.30
N CYS A 398 2.17 30.84 2.35
CA CYS A 398 0.92 31.03 3.10
C CYS A 398 1.17 31.09 4.62
N GLY A 399 2.00 30.18 5.14
CA GLY A 399 2.36 30.11 6.56
C GLY A 399 1.25 29.63 7.50
N CYS A 400 0.12 29.13 6.98
CA CYS A 400 -0.87 28.42 7.78
C CYS A 400 -0.41 26.98 8.05
N ASP A 401 -0.86 26.41 9.18
CA ASP A 401 -0.44 25.08 9.64
C ASP A 401 -0.71 24.00 8.58
N ASP A 402 -1.84 24.07 7.87
CA ASP A 402 -2.23 23.06 6.87
C ASP A 402 -1.37 23.13 5.60
N CYS A 403 -1.01 24.33 5.13
CA CYS A 403 -0.07 24.49 4.01
C CYS A 403 1.34 24.02 4.39
N GLU A 404 1.81 24.34 5.61
CA GLU A 404 3.11 23.88 6.09
C GLU A 404 3.16 22.36 6.19
N GLU A 405 2.08 21.73 6.69
CA GLU A 405 2.00 20.27 6.77
C GLU A 405 1.93 19.62 5.39
N LEU A 406 1.22 20.21 4.42
CA LEU A 406 1.21 19.72 3.04
C LEU A 406 2.62 19.75 2.41
N VAL A 407 3.35 20.85 2.56
CA VAL A 407 4.74 20.99 2.07
C VAL A 407 5.65 19.97 2.77
N ALA A 408 5.50 19.81 4.08
CA ALA A 408 6.28 18.83 4.85
C ALA A 408 5.97 17.38 4.41
N THR A 409 4.69 17.06 4.19
CA THR A 409 4.22 15.77 3.66
C THR A 409 4.83 15.48 2.29
N ALA A 410 4.79 16.45 1.37
CA ALA A 410 5.44 16.33 0.07
C ALA A 410 6.96 16.12 0.19
N GLY A 411 7.62 16.86 1.08
CA GLY A 411 9.05 16.73 1.37
C GLY A 411 9.43 15.37 1.94
N ARG A 412 8.62 14.80 2.86
CA ARG A 412 8.82 13.44 3.40
C ARG A 412 8.63 12.38 2.32
N THR A 413 7.72 12.62 1.37
CA THR A 413 7.35 11.71 0.27
C THR A 413 8.47 11.61 -0.76
N VAL A 414 8.91 12.73 -1.36
CA VAL A 414 9.86 12.72 -2.50
C VAL A 414 11.23 13.36 -2.22
N GLY A 415 11.40 14.03 -1.08
CA GLY A 415 12.55 14.86 -0.74
C GLY A 415 12.31 16.33 -1.12
N GLU A 416 12.85 17.27 -0.32
CA GLU A 416 12.63 18.72 -0.48
C GLU A 416 13.00 19.23 -1.88
N ASP A 417 14.09 18.72 -2.47
CA ASP A 417 14.56 19.12 -3.81
C ASP A 417 13.59 18.78 -4.96
N ARG A 418 12.60 17.91 -4.71
CA ARG A 418 11.60 17.43 -5.68
C ARG A 418 10.20 17.96 -5.40
N VAL A 419 10.05 18.88 -4.46
CA VAL A 419 8.80 19.61 -4.23
C VAL A 419 8.88 20.95 -4.96
N ARG A 420 8.00 21.17 -5.93
CA ARG A 420 8.04 22.35 -6.80
C ARG A 420 6.75 23.16 -6.72
N GLY A 421 6.91 24.47 -6.65
CA GLY A 421 5.81 25.42 -6.82
C GLY A 421 5.44 25.58 -8.29
N VAL A 422 4.13 25.61 -8.55
CA VAL A 422 3.53 25.90 -9.85
C VAL A 422 2.63 27.13 -9.68
N GLY A 423 2.89 28.17 -10.47
CA GLY A 423 2.12 29.41 -10.51
C GLY A 423 1.20 29.48 -11.74
N ALA A 424 0.27 30.43 -11.73
CA ALA A 424 -0.58 30.67 -12.89
C ALA A 424 0.28 31.06 -14.12
N GLY A 425 0.09 30.34 -15.23
CA GLY A 425 0.86 30.46 -16.47
C GLY A 425 1.97 29.41 -16.63
N ASP A 426 2.35 28.70 -15.57
CA ASP A 426 3.31 27.59 -15.66
C ASP A 426 2.66 26.37 -16.31
N THR A 427 3.47 25.58 -17.03
CA THR A 427 3.02 24.41 -17.78
C THR A 427 3.69 23.13 -17.33
N VAL A 428 2.94 22.03 -17.39
CA VAL A 428 3.41 20.67 -17.16
C VAL A 428 3.07 19.84 -18.39
N GLU A 429 4.10 19.39 -19.12
CA GLU A 429 3.92 18.56 -20.31
C GLU A 429 3.77 17.07 -19.92
N VAL A 430 2.73 16.44 -20.44
CA VAL A 430 2.45 15.01 -20.27
C VAL A 430 2.19 14.42 -21.65
N GLY A 431 3.25 14.07 -22.37
CA GLY A 431 3.17 13.58 -23.74
C GLY A 431 2.55 14.62 -24.67
N ARG A 432 1.34 14.35 -25.18
CA ARG A 432 0.56 15.28 -26.02
C ARG A 432 -0.32 16.25 -25.24
N PHE A 433 -0.41 16.09 -23.92
CA PHE A 433 -1.15 17.01 -23.07
C PHE A 433 -0.21 18.09 -22.55
N VAL A 434 -0.68 19.34 -22.57
CA VAL A 434 -0.07 20.47 -21.88
C VAL A 434 -1.01 20.90 -20.77
N CYS A 435 -0.59 20.72 -19.52
CA CYS A 435 -1.36 21.13 -18.35
C CYS A 435 -0.87 22.51 -17.90
N THR A 436 -1.63 23.56 -18.23
CA THR A 436 -1.32 24.93 -17.85
C THR A 436 -2.03 25.26 -16.53
N ALA A 437 -1.28 25.64 -15.50
CA ALA A 437 -1.90 26.12 -14.27
C ALA A 437 -2.54 27.49 -14.54
N ILE A 438 -3.84 27.63 -14.28
CA ILE A 438 -4.58 28.87 -14.57
C ILE A 438 -5.13 29.55 -13.30
N TRP A 439 -4.99 28.90 -12.15
CA TRP A 439 -5.45 29.37 -10.84
C TRP A 439 -4.61 28.71 -9.72
N PRO A 440 -4.39 29.35 -8.56
CA PRO A 440 -4.83 30.70 -8.17
C PRO A 440 -3.86 31.84 -8.53
N TYR A 441 -4.39 33.01 -8.85
CA TYR A 441 -3.60 34.25 -9.02
C TYR A 441 -3.16 34.87 -7.68
N SER A 442 -3.93 34.65 -6.62
CA SER A 442 -3.67 35.04 -5.23
C SER A 442 -4.46 34.11 -4.32
N PHE A 443 -3.98 33.86 -3.10
CA PHE A 443 -4.75 33.12 -2.11
C PHE A 443 -5.89 34.00 -1.54
N GLU A 444 -7.09 33.47 -1.50
CA GLU A 444 -8.32 34.05 -0.92
C GLU A 444 -8.72 33.36 0.39
N GLU A 445 -8.25 32.12 0.63
CA GLU A 445 -8.71 31.25 1.73
C GLU A 445 -7.55 30.42 2.32
N GLU A 446 -6.39 31.03 2.52
CA GLU A 446 -5.23 30.41 3.19
C GLU A 446 -4.83 29.02 2.61
N GLY A 447 -5.08 28.77 1.33
CA GLY A 447 -4.78 27.49 0.69
C GLY A 447 -5.93 26.47 0.67
N GLY A 448 -7.14 26.85 1.07
CA GLY A 448 -8.35 26.03 1.00
C GLY A 448 -8.97 25.96 -0.41
N ASN A 449 -10.27 25.67 -0.48
CA ASN A 449 -11.00 25.38 -1.72
C ASN A 449 -10.85 26.49 -2.77
N ALA A 450 -11.00 27.75 -2.36
CA ALA A 450 -10.84 28.91 -3.24
C ALA A 450 -9.43 29.03 -3.85
N ASP A 451 -8.43 28.36 -3.27
CA ASP A 451 -7.01 28.44 -3.63
C ASP A 451 -6.48 27.17 -4.32
N SER A 452 -7.40 26.28 -4.71
CA SER A 452 -7.09 25.05 -5.44
C SER A 452 -6.19 25.30 -6.65
N LEU A 453 -5.14 24.50 -6.85
CA LEU A 453 -4.39 24.50 -8.11
C LEU A 453 -5.27 23.94 -9.23
N CYS A 454 -5.66 24.79 -10.19
CA CYS A 454 -6.49 24.40 -11.33
C CYS A 454 -5.68 24.34 -12.63
N PHE A 455 -5.93 23.33 -13.45
CA PHE A 455 -5.28 23.14 -14.74
C PHE A 455 -6.26 23.28 -15.90
N LEU A 456 -5.87 24.06 -16.92
CA LEU A 456 -6.36 23.87 -18.28
C LEU A 456 -5.47 22.84 -18.96
N VAL A 457 -6.04 21.68 -19.28
CA VAL A 457 -5.35 20.58 -19.94
C VAL A 457 -5.70 20.60 -21.41
N GLU A 458 -4.74 20.95 -22.24
CA GLU A 458 -4.90 21.04 -23.70
C GLU A 458 -4.25 19.82 -24.36
N TYR A 459 -4.98 19.16 -25.26
CA TYR A 459 -4.50 18.01 -26.02
C TYR A 459 -4.17 18.45 -27.45
N ASP A 460 -2.91 18.24 -27.85
CA ASP A 460 -2.39 18.53 -29.20
C ASP A 460 -2.00 17.20 -29.88
N ALA A 461 -2.92 16.67 -30.69
CA ALA A 461 -2.79 15.39 -31.36
C ALA A 461 -1.69 15.43 -32.43
N GLU A 462 -1.58 16.56 -33.15
CA GLU A 462 -0.69 16.77 -34.29
C GLU A 462 0.69 17.32 -33.90
N GLY A 463 0.81 17.92 -32.72
CA GLY A 463 2.03 18.57 -32.23
C GLY A 463 2.34 19.89 -32.94
N ASP A 464 1.32 20.57 -33.47
CA ASP A 464 1.46 21.81 -34.23
C ASP A 464 1.26 23.08 -33.37
N GLY A 465 1.01 22.91 -32.07
CA GLY A 465 0.74 23.96 -31.10
C GLY A 465 -0.70 24.45 -31.12
N ARG A 466 -1.63 23.73 -31.76
CA ARG A 466 -3.07 24.04 -31.77
C ARG A 466 -3.85 22.89 -31.17
N PRO A 467 -4.32 23.03 -29.92
CA PRO A 467 -5.02 21.93 -29.28
C PRO A 467 -6.39 21.68 -29.93
N GLU A 468 -6.71 20.42 -30.17
CA GLU A 468 -8.00 19.99 -30.69
C GLU A 468 -9.03 19.75 -29.59
N SER A 469 -8.58 19.64 -28.34
CA SER A 469 -9.44 19.37 -27.20
C SER A 469 -8.88 19.96 -25.91
N SER A 470 -9.78 20.32 -25.00
CA SER A 470 -9.44 20.96 -23.73
C SER A 470 -10.28 20.42 -22.57
N VAL A 471 -9.62 20.23 -21.42
CA VAL A 471 -10.25 19.80 -20.17
C VAL A 471 -9.90 20.76 -19.06
N LEU A 472 -10.90 21.22 -18.31
CA LEU A 472 -10.70 22.07 -17.15
C LEU A 472 -10.75 21.23 -15.85
N LEU A 473 -9.61 21.11 -15.17
CA LEU A 473 -9.51 20.52 -13.84
C LEU A 473 -9.55 21.65 -12.80
N THR A 474 -10.63 21.71 -12.03
CA THR A 474 -10.96 22.86 -11.17
C THR A 474 -10.52 22.68 -9.72
N GLY A 475 -9.99 21.52 -9.33
CA GLY A 475 -9.86 21.16 -7.90
C GLY A 475 -11.19 21.45 -7.20
N ASP A 476 -11.14 22.04 -6.02
CA ASP A 476 -12.34 22.43 -5.27
C ASP A 476 -12.70 23.91 -5.40
N ALA A 477 -12.18 24.59 -6.43
CA ALA A 477 -12.60 25.93 -6.78
C ALA A 477 -14.12 26.00 -7.00
N GLU A 478 -14.75 27.01 -6.42
CA GLU A 478 -16.20 27.23 -6.51
C GLU A 478 -16.56 28.09 -7.72
N ALA A 479 -17.86 28.25 -8.00
CA ALA A 479 -18.34 28.90 -9.22
C ALA A 479 -17.70 30.28 -9.47
N LYS A 480 -17.56 31.09 -8.42
CA LYS A 480 -16.91 32.41 -8.48
C LYS A 480 -15.48 32.32 -9.00
N GLN A 481 -14.66 31.44 -8.41
CA GLN A 481 -13.25 31.27 -8.81
C GLN A 481 -13.15 30.71 -10.23
N ILE A 482 -14.05 29.80 -10.61
CA ILE A 482 -14.08 29.23 -11.95
C ILE A 482 -14.38 30.31 -13.01
N GLU A 483 -15.39 31.14 -12.80
CA GLU A 483 -15.70 32.27 -13.70
C GLU A 483 -14.52 33.24 -13.82
N GLU A 484 -13.93 33.64 -12.68
CA GLU A 484 -12.78 34.53 -12.66
C GLU A 484 -11.56 33.96 -13.39
N MET A 485 -11.26 32.67 -13.21
CA MET A 485 -10.10 32.06 -13.87
C MET A 485 -10.31 31.94 -15.37
N MET A 486 -11.53 31.62 -15.83
CA MET A 486 -11.84 31.58 -17.27
C MET A 486 -11.68 32.95 -17.91
N ASP A 487 -12.13 34.02 -17.25
CA ASP A 487 -11.99 35.37 -17.75
C ASP A 487 -10.53 35.83 -17.78
N LYS A 488 -9.79 35.64 -16.68
CA LYS A 488 -8.37 36.06 -16.58
C LYS A 488 -7.47 35.27 -17.52
N ALA A 489 -7.72 33.97 -17.69
CA ALA A 489 -6.98 33.11 -18.61
C ALA A 489 -7.49 33.18 -20.06
N SER A 490 -8.52 34.00 -20.34
CA SER A 490 -9.14 34.13 -21.67
C SER A 490 -9.64 32.79 -22.26
N VAL A 491 -10.12 31.90 -21.39
CA VAL A 491 -10.71 30.61 -21.78
C VAL A 491 -12.14 30.86 -22.26
N ALA A 492 -12.37 30.63 -23.56
CA ALA A 492 -13.67 30.82 -24.17
C ALA A 492 -14.66 29.71 -23.77
N SER A 493 -14.26 28.46 -23.97
CA SER A 493 -15.01 27.26 -23.61
C SER A 493 -14.03 26.08 -23.48
N VAL A 494 -14.48 24.99 -22.86
CA VAL A 494 -13.73 23.72 -22.80
C VAL A 494 -14.59 22.56 -23.23
N ASP A 495 -14.01 21.39 -23.53
CA ASP A 495 -14.78 20.20 -23.91
C ASP A 495 -15.28 19.43 -22.70
N ILE A 496 -14.44 19.29 -21.68
CA ILE A 496 -14.77 18.58 -20.44
C ILE A 496 -14.41 19.46 -19.24
N VAL A 497 -15.24 19.44 -18.20
CA VAL A 497 -14.96 20.14 -16.94
C VAL A 497 -15.06 19.18 -15.76
N LYS A 498 -14.13 19.26 -14.81
CA LYS A 498 -14.28 18.69 -13.47
C LYS A 498 -15.22 19.60 -12.67
N ALA A 499 -16.31 19.06 -12.13
CA ALA A 499 -17.20 19.85 -11.29
C ALA A 499 -16.47 20.31 -10.02
N GLY A 500 -16.47 21.62 -9.75
CA GLY A 500 -15.86 22.17 -8.54
C GLY A 500 -16.47 21.55 -7.27
N HIS A 501 -15.63 21.34 -6.27
CA HIS A 501 -16.04 20.93 -4.92
C HIS A 501 -16.96 19.70 -4.92
N HIS A 502 -16.54 18.65 -5.64
CA HIS A 502 -17.28 17.39 -5.82
C HIS A 502 -18.72 17.54 -6.36
N GLY A 503 -19.03 18.63 -7.06
CA GLY A 503 -20.39 18.96 -7.49
C GLY A 503 -21.26 19.49 -6.34
N SER A 504 -20.68 20.23 -5.40
CA SER A 504 -21.42 20.97 -4.38
C SER A 504 -22.28 22.06 -5.03
N LYS A 505 -23.25 22.56 -4.27
CA LYS A 505 -24.07 23.70 -4.70
C LYS A 505 -23.23 24.97 -4.91
N ALA A 506 -22.11 25.11 -4.20
CA ALA A 506 -21.24 26.27 -4.33
C ALA A 506 -20.33 26.19 -5.57
N GLY A 507 -20.08 24.97 -6.07
CA GLY A 507 -19.36 24.71 -7.32
C GLY A 507 -20.14 25.11 -8.59
N VAL A 508 -21.39 25.53 -8.47
CA VAL A 508 -22.23 25.96 -9.60
C VAL A 508 -22.95 27.29 -9.30
N ALA A 509 -23.22 28.05 -10.36
CA ALA A 509 -24.03 29.27 -10.33
C ALA A 509 -24.94 29.32 -11.57
N ASP A 510 -25.95 30.19 -11.56
CA ASP A 510 -26.87 30.33 -12.69
C ASP A 510 -26.11 30.73 -13.96
N GLY A 511 -26.21 29.93 -15.04
CA GLY A 511 -25.53 30.19 -16.31
C GLY A 511 -24.06 29.76 -16.33
N PHE A 512 -23.57 29.15 -15.25
CA PHE A 512 -22.22 28.60 -15.16
C PHE A 512 -21.93 27.62 -16.29
N SER A 513 -22.83 26.67 -16.53
CA SER A 513 -22.62 25.61 -17.51
C SER A 513 -22.59 26.15 -18.95
N GLU A 514 -23.40 27.18 -19.24
CA GLU A 514 -23.40 27.89 -20.51
C GLU A 514 -22.09 28.66 -20.74
N ARG A 515 -21.54 29.26 -19.67
CA ARG A 515 -20.25 29.99 -19.72
C ARG A 515 -19.06 29.06 -19.96
N VAL A 516 -19.08 27.87 -19.35
CA VAL A 516 -18.04 26.84 -19.53
C VAL A 516 -18.15 26.21 -20.92
N GLY A 517 -19.37 25.99 -21.42
CA GLY A 517 -19.62 25.45 -22.76
C GLY A 517 -19.19 24.00 -22.97
N ALA A 518 -18.98 23.25 -21.87
CA ALA A 518 -18.54 21.85 -21.93
C ALA A 518 -19.61 20.90 -22.46
N GLN A 519 -19.18 19.84 -23.13
CA GLN A 519 -20.05 18.73 -23.56
C GLN A 519 -20.21 17.66 -22.49
N ALA A 520 -19.28 17.57 -21.53
CA ALA A 520 -19.34 16.62 -20.43
C ALA A 520 -18.78 17.21 -19.13
N VAL A 521 -19.33 16.73 -18.01
CA VAL A 521 -18.86 17.06 -16.66
C VAL A 521 -18.45 15.79 -15.92
N LEU A 522 -17.30 15.85 -15.26
CA LEU A 522 -16.75 14.79 -14.42
C LEU A 522 -16.94 15.18 -12.95
N ILE A 523 -17.64 14.33 -12.20
CA ILE A 523 -17.94 14.56 -10.78
C ILE A 523 -17.38 13.40 -9.95
N SER A 524 -16.32 13.68 -9.20
CA SER A 524 -15.78 12.72 -8.24
C SER A 524 -16.47 12.89 -6.89
N ALA A 525 -17.17 11.86 -6.43
CA ALA A 525 -17.89 11.81 -5.18
C ALA A 525 -18.03 10.38 -4.65
N GLY A 526 -18.15 10.24 -3.32
CA GLY A 526 -18.31 8.94 -2.68
C GLY A 526 -19.76 8.49 -2.63
N ALA A 527 -20.02 7.20 -2.85
CA ALA A 527 -21.37 6.64 -2.68
C ALA A 527 -21.87 6.79 -1.23
N ASN A 528 -23.06 7.38 -1.07
CA ASN A 528 -23.66 7.71 0.24
C ASN A 528 -22.75 8.57 1.13
N ASN A 529 -21.99 9.51 0.55
CA ASN A 529 -21.21 10.45 1.33
C ASN A 529 -22.11 11.32 2.22
N ARG A 530 -21.53 11.77 3.34
CA ARG A 530 -22.23 12.57 4.36
C ARG A 530 -22.48 14.03 3.96
N TYR A 531 -21.81 14.50 2.90
CA TYR A 531 -21.85 15.90 2.44
C TYR A 531 -23.07 16.16 1.55
N GLY A 532 -23.67 15.11 0.99
CA GLY A 532 -24.77 15.23 0.04
C GLY A 532 -24.30 15.65 -1.35
N HIS A 533 -23.05 15.33 -1.70
CA HIS A 533 -22.47 15.59 -3.01
C HIS A 533 -22.63 14.39 -3.97
N PRO A 534 -22.72 14.63 -5.29
CA PRO A 534 -23.10 15.91 -5.87
C PRO A 534 -24.49 16.36 -5.42
N SER A 535 -24.66 17.67 -5.30
CA SER A 535 -25.95 18.28 -4.97
C SER A 535 -26.93 18.12 -6.12
N LYS A 536 -28.24 18.16 -5.83
CA LYS A 536 -29.27 18.11 -6.87
C LYS A 536 -29.19 19.32 -7.78
N GLU A 537 -28.92 20.48 -7.18
CA GLU A 537 -28.77 21.76 -7.88
C GLU A 537 -27.64 21.71 -8.91
N ALA A 538 -26.48 21.16 -8.55
CA ALA A 538 -25.37 21.01 -9.49
C ALA A 538 -25.71 20.05 -10.64
N ILE A 539 -26.36 18.91 -10.35
CA ILE A 539 -26.77 17.96 -11.40
C ILE A 539 -27.77 18.62 -12.35
N GLU A 540 -28.80 19.28 -11.81
CA GLU A 540 -29.83 19.96 -12.61
C GLU A 540 -29.23 21.06 -13.49
N GLU A 541 -28.29 21.85 -12.96
CA GLU A 541 -27.56 22.88 -13.71
C GLU A 541 -26.79 22.27 -14.90
N PHE A 542 -25.98 21.22 -14.67
CA PHE A 542 -25.23 20.57 -15.76
C PHE A 542 -26.13 19.88 -16.79
N GLU A 543 -27.17 19.17 -16.35
CA GLU A 543 -28.12 18.49 -17.25
C GLU A 543 -28.92 19.51 -18.08
N SER A 544 -29.30 20.64 -17.49
CA SER A 544 -30.08 21.69 -18.18
C SER A 544 -29.29 22.36 -19.31
N ALA A 545 -27.97 22.45 -19.18
CA ALA A 545 -27.06 22.91 -20.22
C ALA A 545 -26.71 21.84 -21.27
N GLY A 546 -27.24 20.63 -21.12
CA GLY A 546 -27.03 19.52 -22.06
C GLY A 546 -25.70 18.78 -21.89
N MET A 547 -25.02 18.95 -20.74
CA MET A 547 -23.77 18.23 -20.46
C MET A 547 -24.05 16.76 -20.16
N ALA A 548 -23.19 15.87 -20.67
CA ALA A 548 -23.16 14.49 -20.22
C ALA A 548 -22.52 14.41 -18.82
N VAL A 549 -23.30 13.95 -17.83
CA VAL A 549 -22.86 13.86 -16.43
C VAL A 549 -22.23 12.49 -16.14
N PHE A 550 -20.97 12.47 -15.72
CA PHE A 550 -20.27 11.27 -15.28
C PHE A 550 -19.91 11.35 -13.80
N ARG A 551 -20.27 10.33 -13.02
CA ARG A 551 -20.12 10.33 -11.56
C ARG A 551 -19.50 9.05 -11.03
N THR A 552 -18.51 9.19 -10.16
CA THR A 552 -17.81 8.02 -9.58
C THR A 552 -18.68 7.19 -8.64
N ASP A 553 -19.60 7.82 -7.89
CA ASP A 553 -20.44 7.13 -6.91
C ASP A 553 -21.40 6.11 -7.54
N GLU A 554 -21.84 6.37 -8.76
CA GLU A 554 -22.74 5.49 -9.51
C GLU A 554 -21.99 4.61 -10.53
N GLN A 555 -21.00 5.18 -11.24
CA GLN A 555 -20.44 4.59 -12.45
C GLN A 555 -19.01 4.05 -12.29
N GLY A 556 -18.33 4.34 -11.18
CA GLY A 556 -16.92 4.00 -10.97
C GLY A 556 -15.98 4.98 -11.69
N ASP A 557 -14.84 4.51 -12.17
CA ASP A 557 -13.89 5.35 -12.91
C ASP A 557 -14.53 5.89 -14.20
N ALA A 558 -14.22 7.13 -14.58
CA ALA A 558 -14.57 7.69 -15.87
C ALA A 558 -13.31 7.96 -16.70
N VAL A 559 -13.20 7.30 -17.86
CA VAL A 559 -12.04 7.31 -18.75
C VAL A 559 -12.34 8.15 -19.98
N CYS A 560 -11.71 9.31 -20.08
CA CYS A 560 -11.73 10.17 -21.26
C CYS A 560 -10.54 9.79 -22.16
N ARG A 561 -10.82 9.18 -23.32
CA ARG A 561 -9.78 8.86 -24.33
C ARG A 561 -9.80 9.88 -25.45
N PHE A 562 -8.61 10.29 -25.87
CA PHE A 562 -8.39 11.31 -26.89
C PHE A 562 -7.78 10.65 -28.13
N GLU A 563 -8.46 10.76 -29.28
CA GLU A 563 -8.03 10.19 -30.55
C GLU A 563 -8.27 11.18 -31.69
N GLY A 564 -7.22 11.90 -32.10
CA GLY A 564 -7.35 13.01 -33.05
C GLY A 564 -8.23 14.11 -32.46
N ASP A 565 -9.30 14.47 -33.18
CA ASP A 565 -10.30 15.47 -32.79
C ASP A 565 -11.45 14.89 -31.95
N ARG A 566 -11.37 13.62 -31.54
CA ARG A 566 -12.47 12.92 -30.87
C ARG A 566 -12.14 12.62 -29.42
N ILE A 567 -13.08 12.97 -28.55
CA ILE A 567 -13.07 12.55 -27.15
C ILE A 567 -14.15 11.48 -26.95
N SER A 568 -13.80 10.38 -26.29
CA SER A 568 -14.76 9.37 -25.87
C SER A 568 -14.67 9.15 -24.37
N VAL A 569 -15.82 9.13 -23.69
CA VAL A 569 -15.89 8.88 -22.25
C VAL A 569 -16.53 7.52 -21.99
N ALA A 570 -15.84 6.67 -21.24
CA ALA A 570 -16.32 5.34 -20.85
C ALA A 570 -16.17 5.13 -19.34
N THR A 571 -17.12 4.43 -18.73
CA THR A 571 -17.13 4.19 -17.28
C THR A 571 -16.76 2.75 -16.94
N GLN A 572 -16.08 2.54 -15.82
CA GLN A 572 -15.66 1.21 -15.35
C GLN A 572 -15.76 1.10 -13.83
N ARG A 573 -16.33 -0.01 -13.33
CA ARG A 573 -16.48 -0.27 -11.89
C ARG A 573 -15.73 -1.53 -11.44
#